data_AF-A0A0L0RVS1-F1
#
_entry.id   AF-A0A0L0RVS1-F1
#
_cell.length_a   1.000
_cell.length_b   1.000
_cell.length_c   1.000
_cell.angle_alpha   90.00
_cell.angle_beta   90.00
_cell.angle_gamma   90.00
#
_symmetry.space_group_name_H-M   'P 1'
#
loop_
_entity.id
_entity.type
_entity.pdbx_description
1 polymer ?
#
loop_
_entity_poly.entity_id
_entity_poly.type
_entity_poly.pdbx_seq_one_letter_code
_entity_poly.pdbx_strand_id
1 'polypeptide(L)'
;MSNNTKATAVSARPVPVLRPIEETDLPVIRAMIVELAVFEKLEHEVTCTLEDLRTSLFPSDADVLAGRAIKSARAVILERDLAPGEQPPADLVHPLSVPNPATNRPARLVLGFCLYFFNYSTFLGQHGVYVEDLCVRAPFRVGGYGTILLHSVIRHAVVVHGAKRVEWSVLNWNENAIRFYADKCGAKPQDEWTVYRVTGDRLAQYRDYVPSAQVEGGFAGLPVERK
;
A
#
# COMPACT_ATOMS: atom_id res chain seq x y z
N MET A 1 0.60 59.84 13.09
CA MET A 1 0.25 58.64 13.87
C MET A 1 0.25 57.47 12.91
N SER A 2 1.26 56.61 13.02
CA SER A 2 1.51 55.49 12.10
C SER A 2 0.73 54.26 12.59
N ASN A 3 -0.26 53.80 11.82
CA ASN A 3 -0.90 52.51 12.05
C ASN A 3 -0.23 51.46 11.16
N ASN A 4 0.78 50.80 11.73
CA ASN A 4 1.43 49.64 11.14
C ASN A 4 0.64 48.39 11.50
N THR A 5 -0.31 48.00 10.66
CA THR A 5 -0.98 46.70 10.76
C THR A 5 -0.06 45.64 10.15
N LYS A 6 0.82 45.06 10.97
CA LYS A 6 1.52 43.82 10.59
C LYS A 6 0.48 42.71 10.48
N ALA A 7 -0.03 42.49 9.28
CA ALA A 7 -0.62 41.21 8.90
C ALA A 7 0.48 40.16 9.02
N THR A 8 0.41 39.33 10.06
CA THR A 8 1.19 38.11 10.15
C THR A 8 0.80 37.22 8.98
N ALA A 9 1.66 37.17 7.96
CA ALA A 9 1.55 36.20 6.89
C ALA A 9 1.64 34.80 7.52
N VAL A 10 0.51 34.10 7.62
CA VAL A 10 0.50 32.66 7.87
C VAL A 10 1.21 32.05 6.67
N SER A 11 2.44 31.56 6.86
CA SER A 11 3.17 30.82 5.84
C SER A 11 2.26 29.70 5.32
N ALA A 12 1.89 29.75 4.04
CA ALA A 12 1.06 28.73 3.43
C ALA A 12 1.77 27.37 3.54
N ARG A 13 1.08 26.37 4.09
CA ARG A 13 1.66 25.02 4.21
C ARG A 13 2.08 24.51 2.82
N PRO A 14 3.24 23.85 2.69
CA PRO A 14 3.66 23.25 1.43
C PRO A 14 2.59 22.30 0.86
N VAL A 15 2.42 22.35 -0.46
CA VAL A 15 1.43 21.54 -1.19
C VAL A 15 1.84 20.06 -1.16
N PRO A 16 0.93 19.13 -0.81
CA PRO A 16 1.23 17.71 -0.88
C PRO A 16 1.52 17.22 -2.29
N VAL A 17 2.50 16.32 -2.41
CA VAL A 17 2.93 15.68 -3.64
C VAL A 17 2.63 14.19 -3.56
N LEU A 18 2.01 13.66 -4.61
CA LEU A 18 1.82 12.23 -4.80
C LEU A 18 2.95 11.69 -5.69
N ARG A 19 3.58 10.59 -5.27
CA ARG A 19 4.63 9.93 -6.05
C ARG A 19 4.70 8.42 -5.80
N PRO A 20 5.31 7.63 -6.70
CA PRO A 20 5.75 6.28 -6.38
C PRO A 20 6.70 6.29 -5.18
N ILE A 21 6.70 5.19 -4.42
CA ILE A 21 7.68 4.99 -3.34
C ILE A 21 9.10 4.79 -3.88
N GLU A 22 10.08 5.14 -3.06
CA GLU A 22 11.49 4.81 -3.20
C GLU A 22 11.89 3.80 -2.12
N GLU A 23 13.00 3.09 -2.28
CA GLU A 23 13.48 2.11 -1.30
C GLU A 23 13.74 2.75 0.08
N THR A 24 14.15 4.02 0.11
CA THR A 24 14.34 4.80 1.34
C THR A 24 13.03 5.07 2.10
N ASP A 25 11.87 4.86 1.49
CA ASP A 25 10.57 4.97 2.14
C ASP A 25 10.15 3.69 2.89
N LEU A 26 10.83 2.55 2.67
CA LEU A 26 10.45 1.27 3.29
C LEU A 26 10.33 1.33 4.82
N PRO A 27 11.21 2.03 5.57
CA PRO A 27 11.05 2.19 7.01
C PRO A 27 9.74 2.87 7.40
N VAL A 28 9.35 3.94 6.72
CA VAL A 28 8.10 4.67 7.03
C VAL A 28 6.87 3.89 6.54
N ILE A 29 6.96 3.21 5.39
CA ILE A 29 5.88 2.32 4.92
C ILE A 29 5.62 1.19 5.92
N ARG A 30 6.67 0.48 6.36
CA ARG A 30 6.53 -0.58 7.37
C ARG A 30 5.88 -0.05 8.65
N ALA A 31 6.31 1.13 9.08
CA ALA A 31 5.75 1.76 10.27
C ALA A 31 4.26 2.09 10.09
N MET A 32 3.86 2.63 8.93
CA MET A 32 2.45 2.89 8.62
C MET A 32 1.61 1.62 8.44
N ILE A 33 2.18 0.51 7.99
CA ILE A 33 1.52 -0.82 7.99
C ILE A 33 1.22 -1.24 9.42
N VAL A 34 2.17 -1.06 10.35
CA VAL A 34 1.93 -1.30 11.78
C VAL A 34 0.85 -0.35 12.32
N GLU A 35 0.89 0.95 12.01
CA GLU A 35 -0.17 1.91 12.40
C GLU A 35 -1.56 1.45 11.93
N LEU A 36 -1.66 0.96 10.68
CA LEU A 36 -2.90 0.44 10.13
C LEU A 36 -3.35 -0.83 10.86
N ALA A 37 -2.45 -1.79 11.06
CA ALA A 37 -2.75 -3.04 11.74
C ALA A 37 -3.18 -2.83 13.20
N VAL A 38 -2.62 -1.85 13.91
CA VAL A 38 -3.08 -1.44 15.25
C VAL A 38 -4.53 -0.96 15.20
N PHE A 39 -4.86 -0.08 14.24
CA PHE A 39 -6.24 0.39 14.05
C PHE A 39 -7.19 -0.78 13.70
N GLU A 40 -6.72 -1.74 12.93
CA GLU A 40 -7.46 -2.92 12.50
C GLU A 40 -7.58 -4.01 13.57
N LYS A 41 -6.89 -3.85 14.70
CA LYS A 41 -6.76 -4.86 15.79
C LYS A 41 -6.05 -6.14 15.33
N LEU A 42 -5.12 -6.00 14.39
CA LEU A 42 -4.36 -7.07 13.75
C LEU A 42 -2.83 -6.89 13.87
N GLU A 43 -2.35 -6.06 14.80
CA GLU A 43 -0.91 -5.78 14.96
C GLU A 43 -0.05 -7.06 15.10
N HIS A 44 -0.61 -8.11 15.73
CA HIS A 44 0.06 -9.40 15.94
C HIS A 44 0.28 -10.20 14.65
N GLU A 45 -0.44 -9.86 13.57
CA GLU A 45 -0.26 -10.47 12.25
C GLU A 45 0.90 -9.85 11.47
N VAL A 46 1.40 -8.67 11.88
CA VAL A 46 2.47 -7.96 11.15
C VAL A 46 3.83 -8.58 11.45
N THR A 47 4.18 -9.58 10.64
CA THR A 47 5.48 -10.27 10.71
C THR A 47 6.50 -9.79 9.68
N CYS A 48 6.08 -9.01 8.68
CA CYS A 48 6.94 -8.59 7.59
C CYS A 48 8.14 -7.75 8.07
N THR A 49 9.32 -8.07 7.54
CA THR A 49 10.56 -7.33 7.73
C THR A 49 10.76 -6.27 6.64
N LEU A 50 11.76 -5.39 6.82
CA LEU A 50 12.15 -4.45 5.75
C LEU A 50 12.69 -5.19 4.51
N GLU A 51 13.35 -6.33 4.71
CA GLU A 51 13.86 -7.14 3.60
C GLU A 51 12.71 -7.78 2.82
N ASP A 52 11.67 -8.30 3.50
CA ASP A 52 10.49 -8.84 2.83
C ASP A 52 9.81 -7.79 1.94
N LEU A 53 9.67 -6.56 2.47
CA LEU A 53 9.13 -5.43 1.72
C LEU A 53 10.04 -5.02 0.56
N ARG A 54 11.37 -5.00 0.77
CA ARG A 54 12.36 -4.69 -0.27
C ARG A 54 12.27 -5.70 -1.41
N THR A 55 12.29 -6.99 -1.11
CA THR A 55 12.17 -8.08 -2.09
C THR A 55 10.83 -8.02 -2.85
N SER A 56 9.74 -7.60 -2.19
CA SER A 56 8.43 -7.54 -2.82
C SER A 56 8.22 -6.29 -3.68
N LEU A 57 8.62 -5.11 -3.20
CA LEU A 57 8.36 -3.82 -3.84
C LEU A 57 9.50 -3.39 -4.78
N PHE A 58 10.72 -3.83 -4.51
CA PHE A 58 11.94 -3.53 -5.28
C PHE A 58 12.78 -4.79 -5.56
N PRO A 59 12.19 -5.87 -6.12
CA PRO A 59 12.96 -7.08 -6.42
C PRO A 59 14.07 -6.79 -7.44
N SER A 60 15.24 -7.37 -7.21
CA SER A 60 16.27 -7.42 -8.24
C SER A 60 15.84 -8.36 -9.38
N ASP A 61 16.46 -8.23 -10.55
CA ASP A 61 16.23 -9.19 -11.65
C ASP A 61 16.61 -10.61 -11.24
N ALA A 62 17.63 -10.76 -10.40
CA ALA A 62 18.04 -12.05 -9.84
C ALA A 62 16.98 -12.65 -8.91
N ASP A 63 16.20 -11.82 -8.18
CA ASP A 63 15.10 -12.31 -7.34
C ASP A 63 13.94 -12.82 -8.18
N VAL A 64 13.63 -12.14 -9.28
CA VAL A 64 12.57 -12.58 -10.21
C VAL A 64 12.97 -13.84 -10.95
N LEU A 65 14.18 -13.87 -11.52
CA LEU A 65 14.66 -15.01 -12.30
C LEU A 65 14.76 -16.29 -11.45
N ALA A 66 15.14 -16.16 -10.18
CA ALA A 66 15.19 -17.28 -9.25
C ALA A 66 13.84 -17.64 -8.62
N GLY A 67 12.73 -17.05 -9.08
CA GLY A 67 11.39 -17.33 -8.58
C GLY A 67 11.14 -16.88 -7.13
N ARG A 68 12.01 -16.04 -6.55
CA ARG A 68 11.88 -15.54 -5.17
C ARG A 68 10.94 -14.34 -5.05
N ALA A 69 10.69 -13.63 -6.15
CA ALA A 69 9.82 -12.47 -6.17
C ALA A 69 9.04 -12.33 -7.46
N ILE A 70 7.88 -11.69 -7.38
CA ILE A 70 7.09 -11.27 -8.53
C ILE A 70 7.05 -9.75 -8.51
N LYS A 71 7.33 -9.10 -9.65
CA LYS A 71 7.25 -7.65 -9.83
C LYS A 71 5.80 -7.14 -9.87
N SER A 72 4.92 -7.58 -8.97
CA SER A 72 3.50 -7.20 -8.95
C SER A 72 3.19 -6.07 -7.96
N ALA A 73 3.80 -6.06 -6.77
CA ALA A 73 3.51 -5.09 -5.74
C ALA A 73 4.03 -3.70 -6.10
N ARG A 74 3.21 -2.67 -5.85
CA ARG A 74 3.51 -1.26 -6.06
C ARG A 74 2.95 -0.46 -4.89
N ALA A 75 3.54 0.69 -4.63
CA ALA A 75 2.94 1.65 -3.73
C ALA A 75 3.17 3.09 -4.20
N VAL A 76 2.23 3.95 -3.83
CA VAL A 76 2.36 5.41 -3.92
C VAL A 76 2.25 6.01 -2.54
N ILE A 77 2.93 7.12 -2.32
CA ILE A 77 2.77 7.91 -1.11
C ILE A 77 2.35 9.33 -1.43
N LEU A 78 1.65 9.92 -0.47
CA LEU A 78 1.36 11.34 -0.42
C LEU A 78 2.22 11.95 0.68
N GLU A 79 3.02 12.95 0.33
CA GLU A 79 3.96 13.59 1.25
C GLU A 79 3.97 15.10 1.07
N ARG A 80 4.56 15.84 2.01
CA ARG A 80 4.89 17.26 1.82
C ARG A 80 6.15 17.62 2.57
N ASP A 81 6.73 18.75 2.20
CA ASP A 81 7.78 19.37 2.99
C ASP A 81 7.20 19.91 4.31
N LEU A 82 8.03 19.94 5.35
CA LEU A 82 7.77 20.73 6.55
C LEU A 82 8.06 22.20 6.24
N ALA A 83 7.16 23.09 6.67
CA ALA A 83 7.42 24.52 6.59
C ALA A 83 8.63 24.89 7.49
N PRO A 84 9.37 25.96 7.20
CA PRO A 84 10.45 26.43 8.07
C PRO A 84 9.96 26.65 9.51
N GLY A 85 10.58 25.97 10.48
CA GLY A 85 10.19 26.02 11.89
C GLY A 85 8.96 25.19 12.27
N GLU A 86 8.34 24.48 11.33
CA GLU A 86 7.25 23.54 11.62
C GLU A 86 7.77 22.32 12.37
N GLN A 87 7.13 21.99 13.50
CA GLN A 87 7.32 20.72 14.17
C GLN A 87 6.30 19.71 13.66
N PRO A 88 6.68 18.44 13.47
CA PRO A 88 5.71 17.38 13.19
C PRO A 88 4.60 17.34 14.25
N PRO A 89 3.37 16.90 13.90
CA PRO A 89 2.31 16.71 14.88
C PRO A 89 2.78 15.86 16.08
N ALA A 90 2.41 16.25 17.29
CA ALA A 90 2.87 15.58 18.51
C ALA A 90 2.36 14.14 18.63
N ASP A 91 1.22 13.84 18.01
CA ASP A 91 0.57 12.53 17.93
C ASP A 91 1.02 11.70 16.72
N LEU A 92 2.07 12.15 16.01
CA LEU A 92 2.67 11.41 14.91
C LEU A 92 3.49 10.23 15.45
N VAL A 93 2.98 9.01 15.29
CA VAL A 93 3.56 7.78 15.89
C VAL A 93 4.97 7.46 15.35
N HIS A 94 5.25 7.82 14.11
CA HIS A 94 6.49 7.48 13.39
C HIS A 94 7.17 8.70 12.76
N PRO A 95 8.52 8.68 12.63
CA PRO A 95 9.29 9.82 12.15
C PRO A 95 8.97 10.21 10.71
N LEU A 96 9.54 11.33 10.28
CA LEU A 96 9.58 11.75 8.87
C LEU A 96 10.20 10.65 8.00
N SER A 97 10.01 10.74 6.69
CA SER A 97 10.77 9.90 5.75
C SER A 97 12.26 10.07 5.99
N VAL A 98 13.03 9.00 5.80
CA VAL A 98 14.48 9.05 5.88
C VAL A 98 14.99 9.95 4.73
N PRO A 99 15.89 10.93 4.99
CA PRO A 99 16.56 11.67 3.93
C PRO A 99 17.25 10.74 2.94
N ASN A 100 17.26 11.09 1.66
CA ASN A 100 17.98 10.34 0.63
C ASN A 100 19.11 11.21 0.05
N PRO A 101 20.36 11.04 0.52
CA PRO A 101 21.50 11.82 0.02
C PRO A 101 21.80 11.56 -1.46
N ALA A 102 21.52 10.36 -1.97
CA ALA A 102 21.77 10.00 -3.37
C ALA A 102 20.88 10.78 -4.35
N THR A 103 19.67 11.17 -3.91
CA THR A 103 18.73 11.99 -4.68
C THR A 103 18.65 13.44 -4.18
N ASN A 104 19.55 13.83 -3.26
CA ASN A 104 19.57 15.13 -2.58
C ASN A 104 18.21 15.52 -1.95
N ARG A 105 17.52 14.53 -1.37
CA ARG A 105 16.13 14.67 -0.94
C ARG A 105 16.04 14.77 0.58
N PRO A 106 15.46 15.85 1.14
CA PRO A 106 15.37 16.04 2.59
C PRO A 106 14.32 15.12 3.23
N ALA A 107 14.30 15.05 4.56
CA ALA A 107 13.23 14.41 5.31
C ALA A 107 11.89 15.11 5.02
N ARG A 108 10.85 14.32 4.74
CA ARG A 108 9.50 14.81 4.41
C ARG A 108 8.45 14.19 5.30
N LEU A 109 7.34 14.91 5.41
CA LEU A 109 6.19 14.43 6.14
C LEU A 109 5.34 13.55 5.22
N VAL A 110 5.40 12.24 5.44
CA VAL A 110 4.50 11.29 4.76
C VAL A 110 3.12 11.38 5.41
N LEU A 111 2.11 11.68 4.60
CA LEU A 111 0.73 11.87 5.02
C LEU A 111 -0.08 10.57 4.93
N GLY A 112 0.22 9.75 3.94
CA GLY A 112 -0.50 8.52 3.63
C GLY A 112 0.18 7.71 2.53
N PHE A 113 -0.19 6.43 2.42
CA PHE A 113 0.26 5.55 1.35
C PHE A 113 -0.90 4.69 0.82
N CYS A 114 -0.72 4.17 -0.39
CA CYS A 114 -1.57 3.14 -0.95
C CYS A 114 -0.69 2.06 -1.60
N LEU A 115 -0.82 0.82 -1.13
CA LEU A 115 -0.13 -0.37 -1.66
C LEU A 115 -1.12 -1.21 -2.44
N TYR A 116 -0.71 -1.64 -3.63
CA TYR A 116 -1.56 -2.39 -4.54
C TYR A 116 -0.73 -3.36 -5.38
N PHE A 117 -1.41 -4.32 -5.99
CA PHE A 117 -0.82 -5.27 -6.94
C PHE A 117 -1.82 -5.61 -8.05
N PHE A 118 -1.37 -6.35 -9.05
CA PHE A 118 -2.19 -6.74 -10.19
C PHE A 118 -2.84 -8.09 -9.95
N ASN A 119 -4.17 -8.15 -10.03
CA ASN A 119 -4.93 -9.39 -10.07
C ASN A 119 -5.35 -9.72 -11.51
N TYR A 120 -6.07 -10.82 -11.71
CA TYR A 120 -6.54 -11.22 -13.03
C TYR A 120 -7.99 -11.68 -12.98
N SER A 121 -8.81 -11.22 -13.92
CA SER A 121 -10.19 -11.69 -14.09
C SER A 121 -10.26 -12.63 -15.28
N THR A 122 -10.65 -13.88 -15.03
CA THR A 122 -10.87 -14.88 -16.08
C THR A 122 -12.09 -14.55 -16.93
N PHE A 123 -13.09 -13.85 -16.38
CA PHE A 123 -14.30 -13.46 -17.12
C PHE A 123 -14.04 -12.30 -18.07
N LEU A 124 -13.10 -11.42 -17.72
CA LEU A 124 -12.71 -10.28 -18.56
C LEU A 124 -11.48 -10.58 -19.41
N GLY A 125 -10.75 -11.66 -19.10
CA GLY A 125 -9.51 -12.03 -19.78
C GLY A 125 -8.38 -11.00 -19.61
N GLN A 126 -8.40 -10.21 -18.54
CA GLN A 126 -7.45 -9.12 -18.35
C GLN A 126 -7.08 -8.87 -16.88
N HIS A 127 -5.94 -8.22 -16.70
CA HIS A 127 -5.51 -7.75 -15.40
C HIS A 127 -6.42 -6.64 -14.85
N GLY A 128 -6.61 -6.69 -13.53
CA GLY A 128 -7.15 -5.61 -12.73
C GLY A 128 -6.13 -5.14 -11.70
N VAL A 129 -6.56 -4.32 -10.75
CA VAL A 129 -5.75 -3.91 -9.59
C VAL A 129 -6.45 -4.34 -8.31
N TYR A 130 -5.68 -4.88 -7.37
CA TYR A 130 -6.11 -5.11 -6.01
C TYR A 130 -5.36 -4.16 -5.09
N VAL A 131 -6.07 -3.32 -4.35
CA VAL A 131 -5.51 -2.45 -3.32
C VAL A 131 -5.47 -3.26 -2.03
N GLU A 132 -4.25 -3.51 -1.54
CA GLU A 132 -4.01 -4.22 -0.29
C GLU A 132 -4.23 -3.28 0.89
N ASP A 133 -3.48 -2.18 0.92
CA ASP A 133 -3.51 -1.20 2.00
C ASP A 133 -3.79 0.20 1.48
N LEU A 134 -4.65 0.92 2.19
CA LEU A 134 -4.85 2.36 2.06
C LEU A 134 -4.82 2.99 3.45
N CYS A 135 -3.75 3.74 3.74
CA CYS A 135 -3.58 4.36 5.04
C CYS A 135 -3.30 5.86 4.94
N VAL A 136 -4.03 6.65 5.73
CA VAL A 136 -3.71 8.05 6.02
C VAL A 136 -3.45 8.15 7.52
N ARG A 137 -2.30 8.74 7.88
CA ARG A 137 -1.89 8.86 9.28
C ARG A 137 -2.91 9.69 10.04
N ALA A 138 -3.16 9.33 11.30
CA ALA A 138 -4.22 9.91 12.12
C ALA A 138 -4.27 11.46 12.09
N PRO A 139 -3.14 12.20 12.19
CA PRO A 139 -3.16 13.67 12.22
C PRO A 139 -3.59 14.32 10.89
N PHE A 140 -3.62 13.57 9.80
CA PHE A 140 -3.93 14.07 8.45
C PHE A 140 -5.25 13.52 7.90
N ARG A 141 -6.00 12.78 8.70
CA ARG A 141 -7.35 12.33 8.34
C ARG A 141 -8.27 13.55 8.18
N VAL A 142 -9.39 13.36 7.49
CA VAL A 142 -10.37 14.43 7.17
C VAL A 142 -9.86 15.49 6.17
N GLY A 143 -8.59 15.45 5.75
CA GLY A 143 -8.02 16.34 4.72
C GLY A 143 -8.25 15.93 3.26
N GLY A 144 -9.10 14.94 2.99
CA GLY A 144 -9.36 14.41 1.63
C GLY A 144 -8.23 13.55 1.03
N TYR A 145 -7.15 13.31 1.77
CA TYR A 145 -5.97 12.58 1.29
C TYR A 145 -6.23 11.11 0.95
N GLY A 146 -7.16 10.45 1.64
CA GLY A 146 -7.57 9.08 1.31
C GLY A 146 -8.22 9.00 -0.08
N THR A 147 -9.05 9.99 -0.42
CA THR A 147 -9.64 10.12 -1.76
C THR A 147 -8.54 10.33 -2.80
N ILE A 148 -7.59 11.23 -2.55
CA ILE A 148 -6.49 11.52 -3.48
C ILE A 148 -5.67 10.26 -3.77
N LEU A 149 -5.28 9.51 -2.72
CA LEU A 149 -4.52 8.27 -2.87
C LEU A 149 -5.30 7.23 -3.68
N LEU A 150 -6.52 6.90 -3.26
CA LEU A 150 -7.32 5.85 -3.89
C LEU A 150 -7.71 6.20 -5.33
N HIS A 151 -8.18 7.43 -5.58
CA HIS A 151 -8.53 7.89 -6.94
C HIS A 151 -7.33 7.89 -7.86
N SER A 152 -6.14 8.20 -7.35
CA SER A 152 -4.92 8.19 -8.16
C SER A 152 -4.53 6.78 -8.58
N VAL A 153 -4.66 5.79 -7.68
CA VAL A 153 -4.43 4.37 -8.02
C VAL A 153 -5.49 3.87 -8.99
N ILE A 154 -6.77 4.18 -8.78
CA ILE A 154 -7.85 3.82 -9.71
C ILE A 154 -7.60 4.45 -11.09
N ARG A 155 -7.25 5.74 -11.15
CA ARG A 155 -6.91 6.42 -12.40
C ARG A 155 -5.71 5.75 -13.09
N HIS A 156 -4.66 5.40 -12.33
CA HIS A 156 -3.50 4.71 -12.87
C HIS A 156 -3.89 3.35 -13.46
N ALA A 157 -4.69 2.56 -12.74
CA ALA A 157 -5.23 1.29 -13.21
C ALA A 157 -5.98 1.44 -14.54
N VAL A 158 -6.84 2.45 -14.65
CA VAL A 158 -7.62 2.71 -15.87
C VAL A 158 -6.72 3.17 -17.02
N VAL A 159 -5.89 4.18 -16.80
CA VAL A 159 -5.13 4.86 -17.89
C VAL A 159 -3.96 4.02 -18.39
N VAL A 160 -3.25 3.33 -17.50
CA VAL A 160 -2.02 2.62 -17.84
C VAL A 160 -2.28 1.15 -18.17
N HIS A 161 -3.22 0.52 -17.47
CA HIS A 161 -3.46 -0.93 -17.60
C HIS A 161 -4.75 -1.26 -18.32
N GLY A 162 -5.59 -0.26 -18.66
CA GLY A 162 -6.93 -0.51 -19.19
C GLY A 162 -7.79 -1.33 -18.23
N ALA A 163 -7.50 -1.26 -16.93
CA ALA A 163 -8.15 -2.09 -15.93
C ALA A 163 -9.65 -1.83 -15.93
N LYS A 164 -10.43 -2.90 -16.02
CA LYS A 164 -11.89 -2.85 -15.92
C LYS A 164 -12.39 -3.04 -14.50
N ARG A 165 -11.48 -3.37 -13.57
CA ARG A 165 -11.80 -3.65 -12.18
C ARG A 165 -10.66 -3.24 -11.26
N VAL A 166 -11.04 -2.59 -10.16
CA VAL A 166 -10.18 -2.33 -9.00
C VAL A 166 -10.94 -2.84 -7.78
N GLU A 167 -10.26 -3.62 -6.94
CA GLU A 167 -10.85 -4.30 -5.78
C GLU A 167 -10.01 -4.10 -4.52
N TRP A 168 -10.63 -4.25 -3.37
CA TRP A 168 -9.99 -4.27 -2.05
C TRP A 168 -10.91 -4.97 -1.06
N SER A 169 -10.35 -5.36 0.09
CA SER A 169 -11.14 -5.81 1.23
C SER A 169 -11.31 -4.67 2.24
N VAL A 170 -12.39 -4.72 3.01
CA VAL A 170 -12.62 -3.82 4.14
C VAL A 170 -13.15 -4.65 5.31
N LEU A 171 -12.67 -4.36 6.51
CA LEU A 171 -13.21 -4.99 7.72
C LEU A 171 -14.68 -4.62 7.88
N ASN A 172 -15.53 -5.63 8.10
CA ASN A 172 -16.98 -5.48 8.15
C ASN A 172 -17.48 -4.49 9.21
N TRP A 173 -16.73 -4.29 10.29
CA TRP A 173 -17.05 -3.33 11.35
C TRP A 173 -16.65 -1.89 11.00
N ASN A 174 -15.85 -1.67 9.96
CA ASN A 174 -15.33 -0.35 9.62
C ASN A 174 -16.32 0.43 8.74
N GLU A 175 -17.46 0.78 9.33
CA GLU A 175 -18.55 1.50 8.65
C GLU A 175 -18.08 2.83 8.02
N ASN A 176 -17.11 3.50 8.65
CA ASN A 176 -16.55 4.75 8.13
C ASN A 176 -15.83 4.53 6.79
N ALA A 177 -15.01 3.47 6.68
CA ALA A 177 -14.35 3.12 5.43
C ALA A 177 -15.38 2.64 4.38
N ILE A 178 -16.35 1.82 4.78
CA ILE A 178 -17.42 1.33 3.88
C ILE A 178 -18.17 2.51 3.24
N ARG A 179 -18.64 3.48 4.04
CA ARG A 179 -19.30 4.69 3.52
C ARG A 179 -18.37 5.51 2.64
N PHE A 180 -17.11 5.69 3.05
CA PHE A 180 -16.11 6.38 2.25
C PHE A 180 -15.96 5.76 0.85
N TYR A 181 -15.86 4.44 0.75
CA TYR A 181 -15.71 3.74 -0.54
C TYR A 181 -16.96 3.88 -1.42
N ALA A 182 -18.15 3.75 -0.84
CA ALA A 182 -19.41 3.95 -1.56
C ALA A 182 -19.53 5.39 -2.08
N ASP A 183 -19.34 6.39 -1.20
CA ASP A 183 -19.58 7.80 -1.52
C ASP A 183 -18.52 8.42 -2.43
N LYS A 184 -17.25 8.00 -2.26
CA LYS A 184 -16.12 8.61 -3.00
C LYS A 184 -15.76 7.86 -4.27
N CYS A 185 -16.02 6.56 -4.35
CA CYS A 185 -15.61 5.73 -5.48
C CYS A 185 -16.79 5.08 -6.22
N GLY A 186 -18.00 5.12 -5.65
CA GLY A 186 -19.12 4.32 -6.16
C GLY A 186 -18.89 2.81 -6.01
N ALA A 187 -17.99 2.41 -5.09
CA ALA A 187 -17.67 1.01 -4.86
C ALA A 187 -18.87 0.27 -4.26
N LYS A 188 -19.06 -0.98 -4.68
CA LYS A 188 -20.14 -1.86 -4.19
C LYS A 188 -19.54 -3.12 -3.59
N PRO A 189 -20.07 -3.61 -2.46
CA PRO A 189 -19.61 -4.86 -1.89
C PRO A 189 -19.92 -6.03 -2.84
N GLN A 190 -19.10 -7.07 -2.78
CA GLN A 190 -19.25 -8.30 -3.56
C GLN A 190 -19.80 -9.41 -2.66
N ASP A 191 -21.06 -9.27 -2.24
CA ASP A 191 -21.66 -10.07 -1.15
C ASP A 191 -21.88 -11.55 -1.50
N GLU A 192 -21.79 -11.90 -2.79
CA GLU A 192 -21.89 -13.29 -3.26
C GLU A 192 -20.55 -14.05 -3.16
N TRP A 193 -19.45 -13.36 -2.86
CA TRP A 193 -18.09 -13.93 -2.85
C TRP A 193 -17.50 -13.90 -1.44
N THR A 194 -17.02 -15.06 -0.98
CA THR A 194 -16.35 -15.19 0.32
C THR A 194 -14.87 -15.49 0.12
N VAL A 195 -14.00 -14.79 0.86
CA VAL A 195 -12.57 -15.08 0.86
C VAL A 195 -12.30 -16.34 1.68
N TYR A 196 -11.82 -17.38 1.02
CA TYR A 196 -11.25 -18.56 1.69
C TYR A 196 -9.73 -18.39 1.78
N ARG A 197 -9.18 -18.70 2.95
CA ARG A 197 -7.74 -18.57 3.21
C ARG A 197 -7.21 -19.83 3.89
N VAL A 198 -6.09 -20.34 3.38
CA VAL A 198 -5.29 -21.41 4.02
C VAL A 198 -3.98 -20.78 4.45
N THR A 199 -3.66 -20.83 5.75
CA THR A 199 -2.46 -20.22 6.34
C THR A 199 -1.78 -21.18 7.32
N GLY A 200 -0.62 -20.76 7.84
CA GLY A 200 0.10 -21.45 8.92
C GLY A 200 0.49 -22.89 8.58
N ASP A 201 0.48 -23.76 9.59
CA ASP A 201 0.88 -25.16 9.47
C ASP A 201 0.09 -25.91 8.39
N ARG A 202 -1.20 -25.56 8.20
CA ARG A 202 -2.03 -26.19 7.18
C ARG A 202 -1.55 -25.87 5.77
N LEU A 203 -1.08 -24.65 5.53
CA LEU A 203 -0.45 -24.28 4.26
C LEU A 203 0.90 -25.00 4.10
N ALA A 204 1.71 -25.06 5.16
CA ALA A 204 3.02 -25.70 5.14
C ALA A 204 2.97 -27.19 4.77
N GLN A 205 1.89 -27.90 5.16
CA GLN A 205 1.66 -29.30 4.81
C GLN A 205 1.59 -29.57 3.30
N TYR A 206 1.28 -28.58 2.46
CA TYR A 206 1.21 -28.77 1.00
C TYR A 206 2.57 -28.79 0.30
N ARG A 207 3.67 -28.52 1.01
CA ARG A 207 5.03 -28.53 0.43
C ARG A 207 5.37 -29.85 -0.26
N ASP A 208 4.94 -30.95 0.35
CA ASP A 208 5.22 -32.31 -0.10
C ASP A 208 3.96 -33.00 -0.63
N TYR A 209 2.90 -32.24 -0.93
CA TYR A 209 1.68 -32.81 -1.48
C TYR A 209 1.95 -33.39 -2.87
N VAL A 210 1.63 -34.67 -3.03
CA VAL A 210 1.67 -35.38 -4.31
C VAL A 210 0.23 -35.69 -4.71
N PRO A 211 -0.25 -35.23 -5.89
CA PRO A 211 -1.55 -35.61 -6.41
C PRO A 211 -1.69 -37.14 -6.49
N SER A 212 -2.89 -37.66 -6.23
CA SER A 212 -3.15 -39.11 -6.24
C SER A 212 -2.75 -39.77 -7.57
N ALA A 213 -2.50 -41.08 -7.55
CA ALA A 213 -2.07 -41.91 -8.70
C ALA A 213 -3.04 -41.91 -9.90
N GLN A 214 -4.16 -41.19 -9.84
CA GLN A 214 -5.13 -41.01 -10.93
C GLN A 214 -4.80 -39.82 -11.85
N VAL A 215 -3.70 -39.09 -11.59
CA VAL A 215 -3.25 -37.95 -12.41
C VAL A 215 -1.81 -38.20 -12.88
N GLU A 216 -1.60 -38.31 -14.18
CA GLU A 216 -0.27 -38.30 -14.79
C GLU A 216 0.22 -36.85 -15.00
N GLY A 217 1.48 -36.58 -14.69
CA GLY A 217 2.07 -35.24 -14.75
C GLY A 217 1.83 -34.40 -13.49
N GLY A 218 2.50 -33.24 -13.42
CA GLY A 218 2.40 -32.30 -12.30
C GLY A 218 3.18 -31.03 -12.59
N PHE A 219 3.27 -30.11 -11.63
CA PHE A 219 4.09 -28.90 -11.77
C PHE A 219 5.60 -29.16 -11.82
N ALA A 220 6.04 -30.43 -11.92
CA ALA A 220 7.45 -30.85 -11.99
C ALA A 220 8.24 -30.29 -13.20
N GLY A 221 7.57 -29.61 -14.14
CA GLY A 221 8.19 -28.84 -15.23
C GLY A 221 8.20 -27.31 -15.04
N LEU A 222 7.60 -26.80 -13.95
CA LEU A 222 7.85 -25.43 -13.49
C LEU A 222 9.08 -25.48 -12.57
N PRO A 223 9.99 -24.50 -12.64
CA PRO A 223 11.19 -24.49 -11.81
C PRO A 223 10.79 -24.38 -10.34
N VAL A 224 10.72 -25.53 -9.66
CA VAL A 224 10.72 -25.59 -8.19
C VAL A 224 12.18 -25.67 -7.78
N GLU A 225 12.89 -24.54 -7.84
CA GLU A 225 14.20 -24.47 -7.19
C GLU A 225 13.98 -24.58 -5.69
N ARG A 226 14.19 -25.80 -5.18
CA ARG A 226 14.25 -26.08 -3.75
C ARG A 226 15.40 -25.30 -3.14
N LYS A 227 15.11 -24.45 -2.15
CA LYS A 227 16.05 -24.11 -1.08
C LYS A 227 15.57 -24.74 0.23
#